data_AF-A0A950JP03-F1
#
_entry.id   AF-A0A950JP03-F1
#
_cell.length_a   1.000
_cell.length_b   1.000
_cell.length_c   1.000
_cell.angle_alpha   90.00
_cell.angle_beta   90.00
_cell.angle_gamma   90.00
#
_symmetry.space_group_name_H-M   'P 1'
#
loop_
_entity.id
_entity.type
_entity.pdbx_description
1 polymer ?
#
loop_
_entity_poly.entity_id
_entity_poly.type
_entity_poly.pdbx_seq_one_letter_code
_entity_poly.pdbx_strand_id
1 'polypeptide(L)'
;GGLPHGLPMPQLPSFSLAMLWQVLPAAFSFTLLGGVESLLSAKVADNMTNRRHRSNMELIAQGIANVASALFGGISVTGTIARTATNIRAGARSPLAGMMHAGFVLLFLLVAAPLASFVPLSALAGVLVVVCWNMAEKGEFIRLLGDWRAGSVLLVTFGMTMLEDLTAGIIAGCVLAGAFAFLHHAIAEEGD
;
A
#
# COMPACT_ATOMS: atom_id res chain seq x y z
N GLY A 1 -17.27 12.40 -14.36
CA GLY A 1 -16.42 13.59 -14.57
C GLY A 1 -15.52 13.32 -15.77
N GLY A 2 -15.10 14.35 -16.50
CA GLY A 2 -14.19 14.17 -17.64
C GLY A 2 -12.83 13.62 -17.16
N LEU A 3 -12.28 12.67 -17.92
CA LEU A 3 -10.92 12.20 -17.68
C LEU A 3 -9.93 13.21 -18.26
N PRO A 4 -8.76 13.42 -17.63
CA PRO A 4 -7.74 14.31 -18.17
C PRO A 4 -7.36 13.93 -19.60
N HIS A 5 -7.42 14.87 -20.53
CA HIS A 5 -7.13 14.65 -21.96
C HIS A 5 -5.68 14.94 -22.36
N GLY A 6 -4.82 15.28 -21.40
CA GLY A 6 -3.42 15.65 -21.64
C GLY A 6 -2.48 15.10 -20.58
N LEU A 7 -1.17 15.19 -20.84
CA LEU A 7 -0.15 14.82 -19.87
C LEU A 7 -0.24 15.75 -18.65
N PRO A 8 -0.22 15.20 -17.41
CA PRO A 8 -0.13 16.04 -16.22
C PRO A 8 1.19 16.81 -16.26
N MET A 9 1.11 18.13 -16.08
CA MET A 9 2.30 18.96 -15.91
C MET A 9 2.69 18.98 -14.43
N PRO A 10 3.99 19.05 -14.10
CA PRO A 10 4.42 19.12 -12.72
C PRO A 10 3.90 20.40 -12.05
N GLN A 11 3.28 20.25 -10.89
CA GLN A 11 2.74 21.33 -10.08
C GLN A 11 3.25 21.20 -8.65
N LEU A 12 3.67 22.31 -8.05
CA LEU A 12 4.01 22.34 -6.64
C LEU A 12 2.71 22.40 -5.82
N PRO A 13 2.53 21.53 -4.83
CA PRO A 13 1.37 21.58 -3.96
C PRO A 13 1.40 22.87 -3.13
N SER A 14 0.22 23.44 -2.84
CA SER A 14 0.10 24.58 -1.95
C SER A 14 0.63 24.21 -0.56
N PHE A 15 1.62 24.93 -0.06
CA PHE A 15 2.26 24.63 1.21
C PHE A 15 1.82 25.62 2.29
N SER A 16 1.36 25.11 3.44
CA SER A 16 1.17 25.89 4.65
C SER A 16 1.46 25.04 5.88
N LEU A 17 1.93 25.68 6.97
CA LEU A 17 2.21 24.98 8.22
C LEU A 17 0.94 24.34 8.81
N ALA A 18 -0.22 24.99 8.65
CA ALA A 18 -1.51 24.46 9.08
C ALA A 18 -1.87 23.17 8.31
N MET A 19 -1.69 23.16 6.99
CA MET A 19 -1.90 21.96 6.17
C MET A 19 -0.96 20.83 6.58
N LEU A 20 0.33 21.14 6.83
CA LEU A 20 1.31 20.14 7.25
C LEU A 20 0.83 19.39 8.51
N TRP A 21 0.38 20.11 9.54
CA TRP A 21 -0.13 19.49 10.77
C TRP A 21 -1.40 18.66 10.55
N GLN A 22 -2.27 19.09 9.63
CA GLN A 22 -3.49 18.35 9.30
C GLN A 22 -3.21 17.02 8.59
N VAL A 23 -2.23 16.99 7.67
CA VAL A 23 -1.95 15.80 6.85
C VAL A 23 -0.92 14.86 7.48
N LEU A 24 -0.16 15.32 8.48
CA LEU A 24 0.92 14.55 9.11
C LEU A 24 0.47 13.16 9.61
N PRO A 25 -0.68 13.01 10.30
CA PRO A 25 -1.13 11.70 10.78
C PRO A 25 -1.40 10.73 9.64
N ALA A 26 -2.11 11.19 8.60
CA ALA A 26 -2.39 10.38 7.41
C ALA A 26 -1.09 10.04 6.66
N ALA A 27 -0.19 11.00 6.49
CA ALA A 27 1.10 10.79 5.83
C ALA A 27 1.94 9.72 6.53
N PHE A 28 1.96 9.71 7.87
CA PHE A 28 2.62 8.67 8.65
C PHE A 28 2.01 7.29 8.40
N SER A 29 0.68 7.19 8.46
CA SER A 29 -0.06 5.95 8.18
C SER A 29 0.22 5.39 6.78
N PHE A 30 0.15 6.23 5.74
CA PHE A 30 0.47 5.83 4.36
C PHE A 30 1.93 5.44 4.19
N THR A 31 2.86 6.11 4.88
CA THR A 31 4.29 5.77 4.83
C THR A 31 4.55 4.41 5.46
N LEU A 32 3.96 4.13 6.62
CA LEU A 32 4.09 2.84 7.30
C LEU A 32 3.49 1.71 6.45
N LEU A 33 2.24 1.88 6.02
CA LEU A 33 1.53 0.90 5.20
C LEU A 33 2.26 0.64 3.87
N GLY A 34 2.62 1.72 3.17
CA GLY A 34 3.33 1.62 1.90
C GLY A 34 4.69 0.94 2.05
N GLY A 35 5.46 1.32 3.08
CA GLY A 35 6.77 0.72 3.35
C GLY A 35 6.69 -0.77 3.65
N VAL A 36 5.71 -1.19 4.46
CA VAL A 36 5.45 -2.61 4.73
C VAL A 36 5.13 -3.36 3.43
N GLU A 37 4.18 -2.86 2.63
CA GLU A 37 3.76 -3.49 1.37
C GLU A 37 4.90 -3.59 0.33
N SER A 38 5.72 -2.54 0.23
CA SER A 38 6.88 -2.52 -0.65
C SER A 38 7.94 -3.53 -0.20
N LEU A 39 8.27 -3.60 1.09
CA LEU A 39 9.23 -4.57 1.60
C LEU A 39 8.71 -6.02 1.51
N LEU A 40 7.41 -6.25 1.74
CA LEU A 40 6.78 -7.55 1.51
C LEU A 40 6.85 -7.95 0.03
N SER A 41 6.56 -7.02 -0.88
CA SER A 41 6.71 -7.22 -2.34
C SER A 41 8.15 -7.55 -2.73
N ALA A 42 9.12 -6.83 -2.17
CA ALA A 42 10.54 -7.06 -2.41
C ALA A 42 10.99 -8.44 -1.89
N LYS A 43 10.52 -8.85 -0.71
CA LYS A 43 10.81 -10.17 -0.13
C LYS A 43 10.23 -11.31 -0.96
N VAL A 44 9.03 -11.15 -1.53
CA VAL A 44 8.45 -12.13 -2.45
C VAL A 44 9.26 -12.20 -3.75
N ALA A 45 9.68 -11.07 -4.32
CA ALA A 45 10.57 -11.04 -5.48
C ALA A 45 11.91 -11.73 -5.23
N ASP A 46 12.53 -11.47 -4.07
CA ASP A 46 13.80 -12.09 -3.66
C ASP A 46 13.68 -13.62 -3.63
N ASN A 47 12.62 -14.14 -3.02
CA ASN A 47 12.35 -15.58 -2.95
C ASN A 47 12.14 -16.20 -4.33
N MET A 48 11.48 -15.48 -5.26
CA MET A 48 11.22 -16.00 -6.61
C MET A 48 12.44 -15.92 -7.54
N THR A 49 13.39 -15.02 -7.27
CA THR A 49 14.54 -14.76 -8.14
C THR A 49 15.87 -15.22 -7.55
N ASN A 50 15.88 -15.75 -6.32
CA ASN A 50 17.08 -16.07 -5.54
C ASN A 50 18.04 -14.88 -5.44
N ARG A 51 17.50 -13.67 -5.27
CA ARG A 51 18.26 -12.43 -5.07
C ARG A 51 17.96 -11.83 -3.70
N ARG A 52 18.67 -10.75 -3.36
CA ARG A 52 18.41 -9.95 -2.17
C ARG A 52 18.28 -8.49 -2.54
N HIS A 53 17.16 -7.90 -2.16
CA HIS A 53 16.96 -6.46 -2.23
C HIS A 53 17.75 -5.75 -1.11
N ARG A 54 17.85 -4.43 -1.23
CA ARG A 54 18.37 -3.55 -0.16
C ARG A 54 17.19 -2.75 0.39
N SER A 55 16.72 -3.08 1.58
CA SER A 55 15.51 -2.48 2.17
C SER A 55 15.57 -0.95 2.26
N ASN A 56 16.72 -0.39 2.67
CA ASN A 56 16.90 1.08 2.71
C ASN A 56 16.76 1.72 1.32
N MET A 57 17.28 1.08 0.28
CA MET A 57 17.17 1.59 -1.09
C MET A 57 15.73 1.49 -1.59
N GLU A 58 15.02 0.41 -1.25
CA GLU A 58 13.60 0.25 -1.60
C GLU A 58 12.74 1.37 -0.97
N LEU A 59 12.94 1.65 0.33
CA LEU A 59 12.22 2.72 1.02
C LEU A 59 12.55 4.12 0.45
N ILE A 60 13.82 4.40 0.14
CA ILE A 60 14.23 5.66 -0.50
C ILE A 60 13.59 5.78 -1.88
N ALA A 61 13.62 4.71 -2.70
CA ALA A 61 13.02 4.70 -4.02
C ALA A 61 11.51 4.94 -3.96
N GLN A 62 10.81 4.31 -3.00
CA GLN A 62 9.39 4.56 -2.77
C GLN A 62 9.11 6.01 -2.35
N GLY A 63 9.94 6.59 -1.48
CA GLY A 63 9.83 7.99 -1.09
C GLY A 63 9.96 8.94 -2.30
N ILE A 64 10.99 8.74 -3.13
CA ILE A 64 11.20 9.49 -4.36
C ILE A 64 10.01 9.31 -5.32
N ALA A 65 9.50 8.08 -5.47
CA ALA A 65 8.35 7.79 -6.32
C ALA A 65 7.08 8.50 -5.85
N ASN A 66 6.83 8.59 -4.53
CA ASN A 66 5.69 9.31 -3.98
C ASN A 66 5.81 10.82 -4.15
N VAL A 67 7.01 11.40 -3.96
CA VAL A 67 7.24 12.83 -4.23
C VAL A 67 7.02 13.14 -5.72
N ALA A 68 7.57 12.31 -6.61
CA ALA A 68 7.36 12.45 -8.04
C ALA A 68 5.87 12.31 -8.39
N SER A 69 5.17 11.30 -7.87
CA SER A 69 3.72 11.11 -8.07
C SER A 69 2.93 12.37 -7.68
N ALA A 70 3.18 12.91 -6.49
CA ALA A 70 2.49 14.09 -5.98
C ALA A 70 2.71 15.33 -6.87
N LEU A 71 3.92 15.52 -7.41
CA LEU A 71 4.21 16.63 -8.33
C LEU A 71 3.39 16.55 -9.62
N PHE A 72 3.03 15.35 -10.09
CA PHE A 72 2.18 15.17 -11.28
C PHE A 72 0.67 15.05 -10.93
N GLY A 73 0.26 15.45 -9.72
CA GLY A 73 -1.13 15.33 -9.26
C GLY A 73 -1.57 13.89 -9.01
N GLY A 74 -0.60 12.97 -8.86
CA GLY A 74 -0.82 11.57 -8.55
C GLY A 74 -1.11 11.34 -7.08
N ILE A 75 -1.60 10.13 -6.80
CA ILE A 75 -1.85 9.64 -5.44
C ILE A 75 -0.63 8.89 -4.90
N SER A 76 -0.67 8.50 -3.63
CA SER A 76 0.38 7.66 -3.05
C SER A 76 0.54 6.34 -3.80
N VAL A 77 1.79 5.92 -3.99
CA VAL A 77 2.18 4.69 -4.69
C VAL A 77 2.97 3.76 -3.77
N THR A 78 2.81 2.45 -4.00
CA THR A 78 3.51 1.39 -3.25
C THR A 78 3.84 0.19 -4.14
N GLY A 79 4.70 -0.69 -3.65
CA GLY A 79 4.94 -2.01 -4.26
C GLY A 79 3.69 -2.88 -4.22
N THR A 80 3.53 -3.74 -5.23
CA THR A 80 2.36 -4.63 -5.32
C THR A 80 2.80 -6.08 -5.53
N ILE A 81 2.62 -6.92 -4.50
CA ILE A 81 3.07 -8.31 -4.47
C ILE A 81 2.57 -9.07 -5.71
N ALA A 82 1.27 -8.97 -5.99
CA ALA A 82 0.63 -9.69 -7.09
C ALA A 82 1.21 -9.30 -8.47
N ARG A 83 1.46 -8.00 -8.71
CA ARG A 83 2.03 -7.52 -9.97
C ARG A 83 3.48 -7.97 -10.12
N THR A 84 4.27 -7.84 -9.05
CA THR A 84 5.67 -8.30 -9.02
C THR A 84 5.76 -9.80 -9.30
N ALA A 85 4.97 -10.63 -8.61
CA ALA A 85 4.97 -12.08 -8.82
C ALA A 85 4.54 -12.47 -10.23
N THR A 86 3.49 -11.83 -10.75
CA THR A 86 3.02 -12.07 -12.12
C THR A 86 4.08 -11.70 -13.15
N ASN A 87 4.74 -10.55 -12.97
CA ASN A 87 5.78 -10.06 -13.87
C ASN A 87 7.00 -10.99 -13.89
N ILE A 88 7.44 -11.48 -12.73
CA ILE A 88 8.55 -12.45 -12.62
C ILE A 88 8.18 -13.78 -13.31
N ARG A 89 6.96 -14.29 -13.10
CA ARG A 89 6.46 -15.51 -13.77
C ARG A 89 6.36 -15.34 -15.28
N ALA A 90 6.09 -14.13 -15.77
CA ALA A 90 6.13 -13.78 -17.19
C ALA A 90 7.55 -13.62 -17.75
N GLY A 91 8.59 -13.86 -16.94
CA GLY A 91 9.99 -13.86 -17.38
C GLY A 91 10.70 -12.51 -17.27
N ALA A 92 10.13 -11.52 -16.56
CA ALA A 92 10.80 -10.24 -16.34
C ALA A 92 12.10 -10.41 -15.53
N ARG A 93 13.19 -9.81 -16.03
CA ARG A 93 14.54 -9.89 -15.41
C ARG A 93 15.18 -8.52 -15.14
N SER A 94 14.53 -7.44 -15.55
CA SER A 94 15.05 -6.07 -15.42
C SER A 94 13.93 -5.07 -15.11
N PRO A 95 14.26 -3.86 -14.61
CA PRO A 95 13.29 -2.80 -14.35
C PRO A 95 12.53 -2.32 -15.60
N LEU A 96 13.05 -2.64 -16.80
CA LEU A 96 12.45 -2.24 -18.07
C LEU A 96 11.01 -2.75 -18.23
N ALA A 97 10.68 -3.93 -17.69
CA ALA A 97 9.31 -4.45 -17.72
C ALA A 97 8.32 -3.51 -17.03
N GLY A 98 8.69 -2.94 -15.88
CA GLY A 98 7.88 -1.95 -15.17
C GLY A 98 7.74 -0.64 -15.94
N MET A 99 8.84 -0.16 -16.55
CA MET A 99 8.83 1.05 -17.39
C MET A 99 7.93 0.89 -18.62
N MET A 100 7.99 -0.27 -19.27
CA MET A 100 7.11 -0.60 -20.40
C MET A 100 5.65 -0.70 -19.97
N HIS A 101 5.37 -1.29 -18.80
CA HIS A 101 4.01 -1.32 -18.26
C HIS A 101 3.47 0.08 -18.02
N ALA A 102 4.26 0.98 -17.41
CA ALA A 102 3.88 2.37 -17.20
C ALA A 102 3.61 3.11 -18.53
N GLY A 103 4.50 2.93 -19.51
CA GLY A 103 4.32 3.50 -20.86
C GLY A 103 3.08 2.96 -21.58
N PHE A 104 2.80 1.66 -21.46
CA PHE A 104 1.60 1.04 -22.01
C PHE A 104 0.33 1.61 -21.36
N VAL A 105 0.30 1.71 -20.03
CA VAL A 105 -0.85 2.29 -19.32
C VAL A 105 -1.06 3.76 -19.71
N LEU A 106 0.01 4.54 -19.84
CA LEU A 106 -0.08 5.93 -20.28
C LEU A 106 -0.64 6.05 -21.71
N LEU A 107 -0.11 5.26 -22.64
CA LEU A 107 -0.59 5.24 -24.03
C LEU A 107 -2.06 4.78 -24.10
N PHE A 108 -2.40 3.72 -23.35
CA PHE A 108 -3.76 3.23 -23.27
C PHE A 108 -4.70 4.30 -22.73
N LEU A 109 -4.31 5.03 -21.68
CA LEU A 109 -5.11 6.12 -21.14
C LEU A 109 -5.32 7.23 -22.18
N LEU A 110 -4.28 7.66 -22.90
CA LEU A 110 -4.39 8.72 -23.90
C LEU A 110 -5.29 8.34 -25.08
N VAL A 111 -5.25 7.07 -25.52
CA VAL A 111 -6.05 6.56 -26.64
C VAL A 111 -7.48 6.22 -26.19
N ALA A 112 -7.63 5.57 -25.04
CA ALA A 112 -8.90 5.06 -24.54
C ALA A 112 -9.64 6.04 -23.61
N ALA A 113 -9.09 7.23 -23.31
CA ALA A 113 -9.77 8.26 -22.53
C ALA A 113 -11.22 8.56 -22.99
N PRO A 114 -11.53 8.64 -24.31
CA PRO A 114 -12.90 8.83 -24.76
C PRO A 114 -13.81 7.63 -24.43
N LEU A 115 -13.26 6.41 -24.53
CA LEU A 115 -13.99 5.17 -24.28
C LEU A 115 -14.30 4.97 -22.79
N ALA A 116 -13.43 5.45 -21.91
CA ALA A 116 -13.59 5.30 -20.47
C ALA A 116 -14.85 6.02 -19.93
N SER A 117 -15.39 7.00 -20.66
CA SER A 117 -16.69 7.62 -20.32
C SER A 117 -17.90 6.66 -20.44
N PHE A 118 -17.76 5.58 -21.21
CA PHE A 118 -18.82 4.57 -21.38
C PHE A 118 -18.76 3.45 -20.34
N VAL A 119 -17.75 3.43 -19.47
CA VAL A 119 -17.61 2.37 -18.45
C VAL A 119 -18.67 2.57 -17.37
N PRO A 120 -19.62 1.63 -17.18
CA PRO A 120 -20.64 1.78 -16.15
C PRO A 120 -20.03 1.74 -14.75
N LEU A 121 -20.47 2.64 -13.87
CA LEU A 121 -20.04 2.64 -12.47
C LEU A 121 -20.36 1.30 -11.76
N SER A 122 -21.43 0.62 -12.17
CA SER A 122 -21.79 -0.71 -11.68
C SER A 122 -20.76 -1.79 -12.03
N ALA A 123 -20.12 -1.69 -13.20
CA ALA A 123 -19.05 -2.60 -13.59
C ALA A 123 -17.80 -2.38 -12.71
N LEU A 124 -17.45 -1.12 -12.46
CA LEU A 124 -16.34 -0.77 -11.55
C LEU A 124 -16.62 -1.24 -10.12
N ALA A 125 -17.85 -1.06 -9.62
CA ALA A 125 -18.25 -1.57 -8.32
C ALA A 125 -18.12 -3.10 -8.23
N GLY A 126 -18.56 -3.83 -9.27
CA GLY A 126 -18.40 -5.28 -9.36
C GLY A 126 -16.93 -5.70 -9.31
N VAL A 127 -16.05 -5.00 -10.04
CA VAL A 127 -14.60 -5.24 -9.98
C VAL A 127 -14.06 -5.00 -8.57
N LEU A 128 -14.45 -3.91 -7.91
CA LEU A 128 -14.01 -3.61 -6.54
C LEU A 128 -14.46 -4.68 -5.54
N VAL A 129 -15.70 -5.17 -5.62
CA VAL A 129 -16.18 -6.25 -4.75
C VAL A 129 -15.34 -7.52 -4.91
N VAL A 130 -15.02 -7.89 -6.16
CA VAL A 130 -14.16 -9.06 -6.43
C VAL A 130 -12.74 -8.85 -5.90
N VAL A 131 -12.18 -7.65 -6.07
CA VAL A 131 -10.85 -7.30 -5.52
C VAL A 131 -10.86 -7.38 -3.98
N CYS A 132 -11.84 -6.78 -3.32
CA CYS A 132 -12.00 -6.87 -1.87
C CYS A 132 -12.14 -8.31 -1.39
N TRP A 133 -12.93 -9.13 -2.10
CA TRP A 133 -13.14 -10.54 -1.76
C TRP A 133 -11.85 -11.36 -1.83
N ASN A 134 -11.00 -11.06 -2.82
CA ASN A 134 -9.71 -11.73 -3.02
C ASN A 134 -8.63 -11.22 -2.04
N MET A 135 -8.73 -9.99 -1.55
CA MET A 135 -7.78 -9.39 -0.60
C MET A 135 -8.08 -9.70 0.88
N ALA A 136 -9.30 -10.13 1.22
CA ALA A 136 -9.73 -10.29 2.61
C ALA A 136 -9.01 -11.38 3.44
N GLU A 137 -8.03 -12.11 2.87
CA GLU A 137 -7.19 -13.14 3.52
C GLU A 137 -7.88 -13.92 4.68
N LYS A 138 -9.07 -14.47 4.39
CA LYS A 138 -9.98 -15.04 5.41
C LYS A 138 -9.34 -16.11 6.29
N GLY A 139 -8.45 -16.93 5.72
CA GLY A 139 -7.73 -17.96 6.46
C GLY A 139 -6.80 -17.38 7.52
N GLU A 140 -6.06 -16.31 7.17
CA GLU A 140 -5.18 -15.62 8.10
C GLU A 140 -5.97 -14.89 9.18
N PHE A 141 -7.09 -14.25 8.79
CA PHE A 141 -7.99 -13.59 9.73
C PHE A 141 -8.47 -14.56 10.82
N ILE A 142 -8.96 -15.74 10.43
CA ILE A 142 -9.40 -16.77 11.37
C ILE A 142 -8.24 -17.32 12.20
N ARG A 143 -7.06 -17.50 11.58
CA ARG A 143 -5.85 -17.97 12.28
C ARG A 143 -5.43 -17.02 13.40
N LEU A 144 -5.41 -15.72 13.12
CA LEU A 144 -5.02 -14.70 14.10
C LEU A 144 -6.01 -14.60 15.26
N LEU A 145 -7.30 -14.83 15.02
CA LEU A 145 -8.31 -14.92 16.11
C LEU A 145 -8.07 -16.10 17.06
N GLY A 146 -7.31 -17.11 16.65
CA GLY A 146 -6.97 -18.26 17.49
C GLY A 146 -5.97 -17.93 18.61
N ASP A 147 -5.20 -16.84 18.48
CA ASP A 147 -4.31 -16.34 19.52
C ASP A 147 -4.92 -15.09 20.17
N TRP A 148 -4.97 -15.03 21.50
CA TRP A 148 -5.68 -13.94 22.18
C TRP A 148 -5.01 -12.57 21.96
N ARG A 149 -3.66 -12.51 21.91
CA ARG A 149 -2.90 -11.26 21.72
C ARG A 149 -3.02 -10.79 20.27
N ALA A 150 -2.79 -11.67 19.31
CA ALA A 150 -2.91 -11.34 17.89
C ALA A 150 -4.36 -11.03 17.51
N GLY A 151 -5.32 -11.80 18.03
CA GLY A 151 -6.74 -11.61 17.80
C GLY A 151 -7.26 -10.29 18.36
N SER A 152 -6.81 -9.87 19.54
CA SER A 152 -7.20 -8.56 20.09
C SER A 152 -6.60 -7.40 19.29
N VAL A 153 -5.33 -7.47 18.87
CA VAL A 153 -4.72 -6.48 17.96
C VAL A 153 -5.50 -6.41 16.65
N LEU A 154 -5.82 -7.56 16.04
CA LEU A 154 -6.60 -7.64 14.81
C LEU A 154 -7.98 -6.98 14.96
N LEU A 155 -8.75 -7.38 15.98
CA LEU A 155 -10.11 -6.89 16.19
C LEU A 155 -10.15 -5.38 16.46
N VAL A 156 -9.21 -4.86 17.25
CA VAL A 156 -9.10 -3.42 17.52
C VAL A 156 -8.72 -2.66 16.25
N THR A 157 -7.70 -3.14 15.52
CA THR A 157 -7.26 -2.50 14.26
C THR A 157 -8.40 -2.48 13.24
N PHE A 158 -9.06 -3.63 13.04
CA PHE A 158 -10.16 -3.79 12.09
C PHE A 158 -11.37 -2.94 12.49
N GLY A 159 -11.78 -3.00 13.77
CA GLY A 159 -12.90 -2.23 14.29
C GLY A 159 -12.70 -0.73 14.17
N MET A 160 -11.53 -0.22 14.57
CA MET A 160 -11.18 1.19 14.43
C MET A 160 -11.12 1.62 12.96
N THR A 161 -10.59 0.79 12.06
CA THR A 161 -10.57 1.09 10.62
C THR A 161 -11.97 1.20 10.03
N MET A 162 -12.89 0.34 10.47
CA MET A 162 -14.26 0.29 9.97
C MET A 162 -15.13 1.42 10.55
N LEU A 163 -14.94 1.78 11.82
CA LEU A 163 -15.78 2.73 12.53
C LEU A 163 -15.31 4.19 12.40
N GLU A 164 -13.99 4.40 12.34
CA GLU A 164 -13.36 5.72 12.28
C GLU A 164 -12.68 5.91 10.91
N ASP A 165 -11.42 5.51 10.80
CA ASP A 165 -10.65 5.51 9.57
C ASP A 165 -9.39 4.63 9.68
N LEU A 166 -8.68 4.50 8.56
CA LEU A 166 -7.42 3.76 8.47
C LEU A 166 -6.34 4.28 9.46
N THR A 167 -6.31 5.59 9.73
CA THR A 167 -5.30 6.20 10.58
C THR A 167 -5.51 5.78 12.03
N ALA A 168 -6.75 5.88 12.52
CA ALA A 168 -7.14 5.42 13.85
C ALA A 168 -6.87 3.92 14.03
N GLY A 169 -7.19 3.13 13.00
CA GLY A 169 -6.91 1.69 12.97
C GLY A 169 -5.43 1.36 13.19
N ILE A 170 -4.55 1.96 12.38
CA ILE A 170 -3.10 1.73 12.47
C ILE A 170 -2.56 2.15 13.84
N ILE A 171 -2.93 3.35 14.32
CA ILE A 171 -2.44 3.84 15.62
C ILE A 171 -2.87 2.92 16.75
N ALA A 172 -4.15 2.56 16.83
CA ALA A 172 -4.68 1.71 17.89
C ALA A 172 -4.04 0.31 17.86
N GLY A 173 -3.91 -0.28 16.67
CA GLY A 173 -3.25 -1.57 16.47
C GLY A 173 -1.79 -1.58 16.89
N CYS A 174 -1.01 -0.59 16.45
CA CYS A 174 0.40 -0.47 16.80
C CYS A 174 0.63 -0.25 18.30
N VAL A 175 -0.19 0.59 18.94
CA VAL A 175 -0.10 0.84 20.39
C VAL A 175 -0.38 -0.45 21.16
N LEU A 176 -1.45 -1.17 20.81
CA LEU A 176 -1.81 -2.41 21.50
C LEU A 176 -0.77 -3.51 21.27
N ALA A 177 -0.29 -3.68 20.02
CA ALA A 177 0.77 -4.64 19.71
C ALA A 177 2.07 -4.32 20.46
N GLY A 178 2.45 -3.03 20.53
CA GLY A 178 3.61 -2.57 21.27
C GLY A 178 3.49 -2.84 22.77
N ALA A 179 2.32 -2.60 23.36
CA ALA A 179 2.04 -2.90 24.77
C ALA A 179 2.20 -4.40 25.07
N PHE A 180 1.65 -5.28 24.24
CA PHE A 180 1.82 -6.72 24.42
C PHE A 180 3.26 -7.20 24.25
N ALA A 181 3.99 -6.63 23.29
CA ALA A 181 5.40 -6.93 23.08
C ALA A 181 6.23 -6.52 24.31
N PHE A 182 6.00 -5.33 24.86
CA PHE A 182 6.69 -4.85 26.06
C PHE A 182 6.41 -5.74 27.28
N LEU A 183 5.13 -6.06 27.54
CA LEU A 183 4.73 -6.96 28.62
C LEU A 183 5.39 -8.34 28.50
N HIS A 184 5.53 -8.87 27.28
CA HIS A 184 6.21 -10.15 27.07
C HIS A 184 7.71 -10.09 27.37
N HIS A 185 8.39 -9.01 26.97
CA HIS A 185 9.82 -8.84 27.26
C HIS A 185 10.07 -8.61 28.76
N ALA A 186 9.23 -7.81 29.43
CA ALA A 186 9.36 -7.57 30.87
C ALA A 186 9.19 -8.85 31.71
N ILE A 187 8.25 -9.72 31.32
CA ILE A 187 8.05 -11.02 32.01
C ILE A 187 9.20 -11.99 31.72
N ALA A 188 9.85 -11.90 30.56
CA ALA A 188 10.99 -12.74 30.21
C ALA A 188 12.27 -12.35 31.00
N GLU A 189 12.43 -11.07 31.36
CA GLU A 189 13.57 -10.60 32.16
C GLU A 189 13.44 -10.91 33.66
N GLU A 190 12.24 -11.10 34.20
CA GLU A 190 12.02 -11.50 35.62
C GLU A 190 12.14 -13.02 35.86
N GLY A 191 12.30 -13.81 34.80
CA GLY A 191 12.39 -15.28 34.86
C GLY A 191 13.81 -15.86 34.88
N ASP A 192 14.85 -15.03 34.75
CA ASP A 192 16.28 -15.36 34.85
C ASP A 192 16.88 -14.89 36.19
#